data_AF-A0A967Q0D6-F1
#
_entry.id   AF-A0A967Q0D6-F1
#
_cell.length_a   1.000
_cell.length_b   1.000
_cell.length_c   1.000
_cell.angle_alpha   90.00
_cell.angle_beta   90.00
_cell.angle_gamma   90.00
#
_symmetry.space_group_name_H-M   'P 1'
#
loop_
_entity.id
_entity.type
_entity.pdbx_description
1 polymer ?
#
loop_
_entity_poly.entity_id
_entity_poly.type
_entity_poly.pdbx_seq_one_letter_code
_entity_poly.pdbx_strand_id
1 'polypeptide(L)' 'MRKLILLTALVTAITSINLTAAHAEEEAPLFPLPFTPDFTRGSGWGVALGLGVEYENAYAGSDEYEFELDPAGAIQWR' A
#
# COMPACT_ATOMS: atom_id res chain seq x y z
N MET A 1 -19.50 26.22 3.71
CA MET A 1 -20.33 25.00 3.64
C MET A 1 -19.86 24.02 2.56
N ARG A 2 -19.76 24.40 1.27
CA ARG A 2 -19.24 23.51 0.19
C ARG A 2 -17.87 22.87 0.48
N LYS A 3 -16.91 23.65 1.00
CA LYS A 3 -15.57 23.15 1.36
C LYS A 3 -15.59 22.09 2.46
N LEU A 4 -16.52 22.23 3.41
CA LEU A 4 -16.68 21.28 4.51
C LEU A 4 -17.27 19.96 4.00
N ILE A 5 -18.30 20.03 3.15
CA ILE A 5 -18.94 18.86 2.52
C ILE A 5 -17.94 18.06 1.67
N LEU A 6 -17.10 18.75 0.88
CA LEU A 6 -16.06 18.11 0.06
C LEU A 6 -15.02 17.39 0.92
N LEU A 7 -14.60 18.01 2.03
CA LEU A 7 -13.65 17.39 2.96
C LEU A 7 -14.26 16.14 3.62
N THR A 8 -15.52 16.20 4.05
CA THR A 8 -16.22 15.04 4.65
C THR A 8 -16.40 13.91 3.65
N ALA A 9 -16.74 14.22 2.38
CA ALA A 9 -16.86 13.23 1.32
C ALA A 9 -15.51 12.55 1.01
N LEU A 10 -14.42 13.33 0.96
CA LEU A 10 -13.07 12.80 0.73
C LEU A 10 -12.64 11.86 1.87
N VAL A 11 -12.81 12.28 3.12
CA VAL A 11 -12.50 11.44 4.29
C VAL A 11 -13.32 10.15 4.28
N THR A 12 -14.62 10.24 3.95
CA THR A 12 -15.49 9.05 3.88
C THR A 12 -15.04 8.08 2.78
N ALA A 13 -14.66 8.60 1.60
CA ALA A 13 -14.16 7.79 0.50
C ALA A 13 -12.84 7.07 0.85
N ILE A 14 -11.88 7.77 1.46
CA ILE A 14 -10.62 7.18 1.93
C ILE A 14 -10.89 6.08 2.96
N THR A 15 -11.79 6.32 3.91
CA THR A 15 -12.11 5.33 4.96
C THR A 15 -12.78 4.07 4.37
N SER A 16 -13.66 4.21 3.37
CA SER A 16 -14.30 3.06 2.71
C SER A 16 -13.34 2.18 1.91
N ILE A 17 -12.31 2.76 1.30
CA ILE A 17 -11.29 1.99 0.54
C ILE A 17 -10.46 1.12 1.48
N ASN A 18 -10.15 1.63 2.68
CA ASN A 18 -9.36 0.90 3.68
C ASN A 18 -10.12 -0.27 4.33
N LEU A 19 -11.46 -0.22 4.40
CA LEU A 19 -12.27 -1.29 5.00
C LEU A 19 -12.24 -2.58 4.17
N THR A 20 -12.07 -2.50 2.84
CA THR A 20 -11.90 -3.66 1.96
C THR A 20 -10.50 -4.29 2.01
N ALA A 21 -9.47 -3.53 2.42
CA ALA A 21 -8.09 -4.01 2.52
C ALA A 21 -7.80 -4.68 3.88
N ALA A 22 -8.55 -4.32 4.94
CA ALA A 22 -8.35 -4.82 6.30
C ALA A 22 -8.77 -6.29 6.54
N HIS A 23 -9.27 -6.98 5.51
CA HIS A 23 -9.78 -8.37 5.61
C HIS A 23 -8.89 -9.36 4.82
N ALA A 24 -7.59 -9.37 5.09
CA ALA A 24 -6.69 -10.38 4.57
C ALA A 24 -5.63 -10.74 5.63
N GLU A 25 -5.92 -11.76 6.43
CA GLU A 25 -4.90 -12.50 7.16
C GLU A 25 -4.11 -13.31 6.12
N GLU A 26 -2.97 -12.78 5.68
CA GLU A 26 -1.99 -13.57 4.94
C GLU A 26 -1.16 -14.31 5.98
N GLU A 27 -1.39 -15.61 6.15
CA GLU A 27 -0.58 -16.43 7.06
C GLU A 27 0.85 -16.49 6.53
N ALA A 28 1.71 -15.61 7.03
CA ALA A 28 3.13 -15.66 6.74
C ALA A 28 3.67 -17.04 7.18
N PRO A 29 4.48 -17.70 6.34
CA PRO A 29 5.00 -19.02 6.69
C PRO A 29 5.83 -18.95 7.97
N LEU A 30 5.67 -19.95 8.85
CA LEU A 30 6.32 -20.04 10.16
C LEU A 30 7.87 -20.11 10.06
N PHE A 31 8.40 -20.43 8.88
CA PHE A 31 9.83 -20.52 8.58
C PHE A 31 10.16 -19.66 7.35
N PRO A 32 11.38 -19.11 7.25
CA PRO A 32 11.82 -18.32 6.10
C PRO A 32 12.01 -19.23 4.89
N LEU A 33 10.92 -19.54 4.20
CA LEU A 33 10.92 -20.15 2.89
C LEU A 33 10.92 -19.05 1.82
N PRO A 34 11.35 -19.35 0.58
CA PRO A 34 11.05 -18.50 -0.56
C PRO A 34 9.52 -18.37 -0.66
N PHE A 35 9.00 -17.25 -0.18
CA PHE A 35 7.58 -16.95 -0.12
C PHE A 35 7.31 -15.82 -1.09
N THR A 36 6.45 -16.09 -2.07
CA THR A 36 5.85 -15.06 -2.90
C THR A 36 4.42 -14.88 -2.39
N PRO A 37 4.09 -13.70 -1.83
CA PRO A 37 2.72 -13.36 -1.46
C PRO A 37 1.73 -13.67 -2.59
N ASP A 38 0.57 -14.23 -2.26
CA ASP A 38 -0.50 -14.45 -3.24
C ASP A 38 -1.58 -13.38 -3.09
N PHE A 39 -1.36 -12.24 -3.75
CA PHE A 39 -2.34 -11.16 -3.75
C PHE A 39 -3.54 -11.44 -4.66
N THR A 40 -3.50 -12.49 -5.50
CA THR A 40 -4.69 -12.93 -6.27
C THR A 40 -5.69 -13.70 -5.40
N ARG A 41 -5.26 -14.20 -4.23
CA ARG A 41 -6.06 -15.08 -3.37
C ARG A 41 -6.65 -16.28 -4.14
N GLY A 42 -5.89 -16.85 -5.06
CA GLY A 42 -6.32 -17.96 -5.91
C GLY A 42 -7.38 -17.61 -6.97
N SER A 43 -7.59 -16.33 -7.29
CA SER A 43 -8.65 -15.88 -8.20
C SER A 43 -8.20 -15.62 -9.65
N GLY A 44 -7.25 -16.40 -10.18
CA GLY A 44 -6.77 -16.20 -11.56
C GLY A 44 -5.88 -14.97 -11.71
N TRP A 45 -6.24 -14.03 -12.58
CA TRP A 45 -5.50 -12.79 -12.79
C TRP A 45 -5.71 -11.82 -11.63
N GLY A 46 -4.62 -11.29 -11.09
CA GLY A 46 -4.62 -10.15 -10.17
C GLY A 46 -3.69 -9.04 -10.65
N VAL A 47 -4.10 -7.80 -10.38
CA VAL A 47 -3.30 -6.59 -10.61
C VAL A 47 -3.27 -5.81 -9.31
N ALA A 48 -2.08 -5.44 -8.86
CA ALA A 48 -1.85 -4.62 -7.69
C ALA A 48 -1.20 -3.31 -8.09
N LEU A 49 -1.63 -2.22 -7.45
CA LEU A 49 -1.01 -0.90 -7.52
C LEU A 49 -0.61 -0.50 -6.10
N GLY A 50 0.58 0.05 -5.96
CA GLY A 50 1.15 0.49 -4.70
C GLY A 50 1.85 1.83 -4.84
N LEU A 51 2.17 2.42 -3.69
CA LEU A 51 2.94 3.64 -3.59
C LEU A 51 3.85 3.52 -2.36
N GLY A 52 5.15 3.60 -2.56
CA GLY A 52 6.16 3.77 -1.52
C GLY A 52 6.28 5.25 -1.17
N VAL A 53 6.50 5.53 0.11
CA VAL A 53 6.82 6.88 0.59
C VAL A 53 8.05 6.73 1.46
N GLU A 54 9.12 7.38 1.06
CA GLU A 54 10.38 7.34 1.79
C GLU A 54 10.71 8.72 2.32
N TYR A 55 11.22 8.75 3.55
CA TYR A 55 11.69 9.95 4.22
C TYR A 55 12.97 9.62 4.96
N GLU A 56 14.08 10.11 4.44
CA GLU A 56 15.40 9.79 4.98
C GLU A 56 16.35 10.98 4.95
N ASN A 57 17.44 10.88 5.69
CA ASN A 57 18.54 11.82 5.56
C ASN A 57 19.23 11.57 4.22
N ALA A 58 19.59 12.63 3.49
CA ALA A 58 20.24 12.53 2.18
C ALA A 58 21.52 11.66 2.20
N TYR A 59 22.19 11.57 3.35
CA TYR A 59 23.24 10.59 3.67
C TYR A 59 23.40 10.47 5.18
N ALA A 60 24.15 9.47 5.64
CA ALA A 60 24.34 9.22 7.07
C ALA A 60 25.01 10.42 7.78
N GLY A 61 24.28 10.99 8.75
CA GLY A 61 24.72 12.16 9.52
C GLY A 61 24.41 13.52 8.88
N SER A 62 23.64 13.55 7.80
CA SER A 62 23.15 14.79 7.18
C SER A 62 22.06 15.44 8.03
N ASP A 63 22.04 16.77 8.04
CA ASP A 63 20.93 17.59 8.55
C ASP A 63 19.87 17.85 7.45
N GLU A 64 20.16 17.44 6.21
CA GLU A 64 19.28 17.55 5.05
C GLU A 64 18.49 16.25 4.83
N TYR A 65 17.20 16.41 4.56
CA TYR A 65 16.24 15.32 4.40
C TYR A 65 15.70 15.28 2.97
N GLU A 66 15.53 14.07 2.47
CA GLU A 66 14.92 13.78 1.19
C GLU A 66 13.54 13.11 1.37
N PHE A 67 12.68 13.35 0.40
CA PHE A 67 11.34 12.78 0.35
C PHE A 67 11.10 12.23 -1.05
N GLU A 68 10.80 10.93 -1.13
CA GLU A 68 10.57 10.24 -2.40
C GLU A 68 9.22 9.53 -2.42
N LEU A 69 8.62 9.50 -3.61
CA LEU A 69 7.36 8.81 -3.89
C LEU A 69 7.60 7.76 -4.97
N ASP A 70 7.47 6.50 -4.60
CA ASP A 70 7.76 5.37 -5.48
C ASP A 70 6.48 4.72 -5.98
N PRO A 71 6.11 4.87 -7.26
CA PRO A 71 5.00 4.09 -7.79
C PRO A 71 5.40 2.61 -7.83
N ALA A 72 4.57 1.76 -7.25
CA ALA A 72 4.74 0.32 -7.26
C ALA A 72 3.56 -0.36 -7.98
N GLY A 73 3.80 -1.54 -8.55
CA GLY A 73 2.75 -2.32 -9.18
C GLY A 73 3.17 -3.76 -9.40
N ALA A 74 2.20 -4.66 -9.43
CA ALA A 74 2.43 -6.08 -9.68
C ALA A 74 1.28 -6.68 -10.50
N ILE A 75 1.62 -7.72 -11.28
CA ILE A 75 0.65 -8.55 -11.98
C ILE A 75 0.96 -10.00 -11.61
N GLN A 76 -0.05 -10.77 -11.24
CA GLN A 76 0.08 -12.17 -10.85
C GLN A 76 -1.04 -12.99 -11.51
N TRP A 77 -0.72 -14.23 -11.90
CA TRP A 77 -1.68 -15.23 -12.31
C TRP A 77 -1.54 -16.44 -11.38
N ARG A 78 -2.68 -17.01 -10.98
CA ARG A 78 -2.73 -18.25 -10.21
C ARG A 78 -3.74 -19.23 -10.79
#